data_AF-A0A3R7XZW3-F1
#
_entry.id   AF-A0A3R7XZW3-F1
#
_cell.length_a   1.000
_cell.length_b   1.000
_cell.length_c   1.000
_cell.angle_alpha   90.00
_cell.angle_beta   90.00
_cell.angle_gamma   90.00
#
_symmetry.space_group_name_H-M   'P 1'
#
loop_
_entity.id
_entity.type
_entity.pdbx_description
1 polymer ?
#
loop_
_entity_poly.entity_id
_entity_poly.type
_entity_poly.pdbx_seq_one_letter_code
_entity_poly.pdbx_strand_id
1 'polypeptide(L)'
;MKLWTTSVLFLLVATASGSLRRLQTYTQTSDYEALMLERVNLERSAQGLPLLCINKKLQLAAQGHSDDQAANNFMDHTGSNGSTPAERVSAAGYDWRGVAENVAAGQVDVTEVMDAWMNSEGHRHNILGDYTMLGSAYAYTSNGLYKHFWTQNFGQSDTELCDGMTATTTRIPSITSPTTTDQDLNATIPQRNKTMSAPNRREPRGFFPFSCSNTSRPPSLHLAIVMITLVLLSM
;
A
#
# COMPACT_ATOMS: atom_id res chain seq x y z
N MET A 1 38.94 28.07 -59.60
CA MET A 1 37.80 28.25 -58.67
C MET A 1 36.82 27.11 -58.88
N LYS A 2 36.74 26.13 -57.96
CA LYS A 2 35.66 25.14 -57.92
C LYS A 2 35.49 24.72 -56.47
N LEU A 3 34.46 25.28 -55.84
CA LEU A 3 34.02 25.02 -54.48
C LEU A 3 33.45 23.60 -54.41
N TRP A 4 33.87 22.81 -53.41
CA TRP A 4 33.22 21.56 -53.06
C TRP A 4 32.40 21.83 -51.80
N THR A 5 31.08 21.82 -51.95
CA THR A 5 30.12 22.00 -50.87
C THR A 5 30.03 20.72 -50.05
N THR A 6 30.18 20.86 -48.74
CA THR A 6 29.97 19.83 -47.73
C THR A 6 28.49 19.43 -47.68
N SER A 7 28.20 18.15 -47.60
CA SER A 7 26.88 17.63 -47.21
C SER A 7 27.09 16.68 -46.05
N VAL A 8 26.87 17.18 -44.85
CA VAL A 8 26.83 16.35 -43.63
C VAL A 8 25.39 15.87 -43.50
N LEU A 9 25.18 14.59 -43.83
CA LEU A 9 23.93 13.89 -43.59
C LEU A 9 23.81 13.62 -42.08
N PHE A 10 23.00 14.42 -41.39
CA PHE A 10 22.60 14.11 -40.01
C PHE A 10 21.61 12.96 -40.03
N LEU A 11 22.11 11.75 -39.75
CA LEU A 11 21.27 10.60 -39.45
C LEU A 11 20.69 10.80 -38.03
N LEU A 12 19.41 11.15 -37.96
CA LEU A 12 18.69 11.24 -36.70
C LEU A 12 18.39 9.82 -36.22
N VAL A 13 19.27 9.26 -35.40
CA VAL A 13 19.00 8.00 -34.69
C VAL A 13 18.02 8.34 -33.57
N ALA A 14 16.74 8.03 -33.79
CA ALA A 14 15.77 8.01 -32.71
C ALA A 14 16.14 6.86 -31.77
N THR A 15 16.75 7.18 -30.62
CA THR A 15 16.90 6.21 -29.55
C THR A 15 15.53 6.02 -28.91
N ALA A 16 14.84 4.94 -29.32
CA ALA A 16 13.77 4.40 -28.51
C ALA A 16 14.37 4.00 -27.17
N SER A 17 14.21 4.85 -26.15
CA SER A 17 14.48 4.50 -24.76
C SER A 17 13.36 3.56 -24.32
N GLY A 18 13.37 2.35 -24.86
CA GLY A 18 12.67 1.24 -24.25
C GLY A 18 13.28 1.09 -22.87
N SER A 19 12.53 1.50 -21.83
CA SER A 19 12.78 0.99 -20.50
C SER A 19 12.68 -0.52 -20.64
N LEU A 20 13.83 -1.18 -20.76
CA LEU A 20 13.91 -2.62 -20.65
C LEU A 20 13.28 -2.91 -19.30
N ARG A 21 12.12 -3.59 -19.30
CA ARG A 21 11.53 -4.20 -18.11
C ARG A 21 12.52 -5.25 -17.62
N ARG A 22 13.58 -4.76 -16.99
CA ARG A 22 14.55 -5.54 -16.25
C ARG A 22 13.75 -6.09 -15.09
N LEU A 23 13.71 -7.41 -14.95
CA LEU A 23 13.17 -8.10 -13.77
C LEU A 23 13.73 -7.38 -12.53
N GLN A 24 12.95 -6.47 -11.94
CA GLN A 24 13.46 -5.53 -10.97
C GLN A 24 13.45 -6.22 -9.62
N THR A 25 14.56 -6.87 -9.30
CA THR A 25 14.77 -7.35 -7.94
C THR A 25 15.14 -6.15 -7.09
N TYR A 26 14.36 -5.89 -6.05
CA TYR A 26 14.69 -4.87 -5.07
C TYR A 26 15.67 -5.44 -4.06
N THR A 27 16.80 -4.77 -3.88
CA THR A 27 17.82 -5.16 -2.90
C THR A 27 17.62 -4.43 -1.57
N GLN A 28 17.07 -3.21 -1.61
CA GLN A 28 16.78 -2.40 -0.44
C GLN A 28 15.31 -1.98 -0.41
N THR A 29 14.75 -1.82 0.79
CA THR A 29 13.36 -1.38 1.02
C THR A 29 13.01 -0.08 0.29
N SER A 30 13.92 0.90 0.31
CA SER A 30 13.75 2.20 -0.35
C SER A 30 13.52 2.10 -1.86
N ASP A 31 13.95 0.99 -2.49
CA ASP A 31 13.94 0.85 -3.95
C ASP A 31 12.50 0.61 -4.49
N TYR A 32 11.61 -0.01 -3.71
CA TYR A 32 10.19 -0.21 -4.09
C TYR A 32 9.23 0.65 -3.28
N GLU A 33 9.54 0.99 -2.04
CA GLU A 33 8.56 1.53 -1.09
C GLU A 33 7.92 2.83 -1.57
N ALA A 34 8.73 3.78 -2.08
CA ALA A 34 8.22 5.05 -2.57
C ALA A 34 7.26 4.86 -3.74
N LEU A 35 7.61 3.96 -4.68
CA LEU A 35 6.76 3.62 -5.82
C LEU A 35 5.49 2.88 -5.38
N MET A 36 5.60 1.98 -4.39
CA MET A 36 4.46 1.26 -3.83
C MET A 36 3.45 2.23 -3.21
N LEU A 37 3.94 3.15 -2.37
CA LEU A 37 3.11 4.17 -1.75
C LEU A 37 2.46 5.08 -2.81
N GLU A 38 3.24 5.52 -3.79
CA GLU A 38 2.75 6.34 -4.90
C GLU A 38 1.62 5.63 -5.65
N ARG A 39 1.80 4.36 -6.02
CA ARG A 39 0.78 3.58 -6.74
C ARG A 39 -0.48 3.35 -5.91
N VAL A 40 -0.35 3.02 -4.63
CA VAL A 40 -1.52 2.91 -3.73
C VAL A 40 -2.26 4.25 -3.64
N ASN A 41 -1.54 5.35 -3.47
CA ASN A 41 -2.13 6.68 -3.34
C ASN A 41 -2.74 7.19 -4.64
N LEU A 42 -2.23 6.78 -5.81
CA LEU A 42 -2.85 7.05 -7.10
C LEU A 42 -4.26 6.43 -7.15
N GLU A 43 -4.39 5.15 -6.79
CA GLU A 43 -5.69 4.45 -6.77
C GLU A 43 -6.67 5.07 -5.77
N ARG A 44 -6.18 5.44 -4.58
CA ARG A 44 -7.00 6.07 -3.54
C ARG A 44 -7.46 7.47 -3.93
N SER A 45 -6.56 8.28 -4.50
CA SER A 45 -6.90 9.64 -4.94
C SER A 45 -7.91 9.64 -6.10
N ALA A 46 -7.86 8.64 -6.99
CA ALA A 46 -8.85 8.46 -8.04
C ALA A 46 -10.27 8.19 -7.51
N GLN A 47 -10.39 7.72 -6.27
CA GLN A 47 -11.67 7.51 -5.57
C GLN A 47 -11.99 8.63 -4.56
N GLY A 48 -11.19 9.70 -4.51
CA GLY A 48 -11.37 10.78 -3.54
C GLY A 48 -11.07 10.39 -2.09
N LEU A 49 -10.34 9.29 -1.87
CA LEU A 49 -9.96 8.83 -0.54
C LEU A 49 -8.70 9.55 -0.02
N PRO A 50 -8.57 9.73 1.30
CA PRO A 50 -7.33 10.24 1.89
C PRO A 50 -6.13 9.37 1.54
N LEU A 51 -4.99 10.03 1.30
CA LEU A 51 -3.73 9.35 1.02
C LEU A 51 -3.22 8.63 2.28
N LEU A 52 -2.58 7.49 2.06
CA LEU A 52 -1.82 6.80 3.10
C LEU A 52 -0.42 7.39 3.21
N CYS A 53 0.18 7.18 4.36
CA CYS A 53 1.60 7.41 4.61
C CYS A 53 2.26 6.12 5.11
N ILE A 54 3.60 6.09 5.11
CA ILE A 54 4.34 4.93 5.62
C ILE A 54 4.33 4.88 7.14
N ASN A 55 4.23 3.67 7.70
CA ASN A 55 4.57 3.37 9.09
C ASN A 55 5.50 2.16 9.18
N LYS A 56 6.63 2.30 9.88
CA LYS A 56 7.71 1.32 10.00
C LYS A 56 7.33 0.09 10.79
N LYS A 57 6.37 0.18 11.71
CA LYS A 57 5.90 -0.99 12.45
C LYS A 57 5.06 -1.89 11.55
N LEU A 58 4.18 -1.30 10.73
CA LEU A 58 3.46 -2.03 9.68
C LEU A 58 4.44 -2.63 8.66
N GLN A 59 5.47 -1.88 8.28
CA GLN A 59 6.51 -2.37 7.38
C GLN A 59 7.33 -3.50 7.98
N LEU A 60 7.68 -3.43 9.26
CA LEU A 60 8.37 -4.50 9.97
C LEU A 60 7.54 -5.80 9.94
N ALA A 61 6.24 -5.71 10.21
CA ALA A 61 5.34 -6.84 10.11
C ALA A 61 5.25 -7.39 8.66
N ALA A 62 5.17 -6.50 7.67
CA ALA A 62 5.12 -6.90 6.27
C ALA A 62 6.43 -7.58 5.82
N GLN A 63 7.59 -7.06 6.25
CA GLN A 63 8.90 -7.61 5.88
C GLN A 63 9.10 -8.99 6.48
N GLY A 64 8.77 -9.16 7.76
CA GLY A 64 8.82 -10.48 8.40
C GLY A 64 7.98 -11.52 7.66
N HIS A 65 6.82 -11.12 7.13
CA HIS A 65 5.94 -12.02 6.38
C HIS A 65 6.44 -12.31 4.96
N SER A 66 6.93 -11.32 4.22
CA SER A 66 7.54 -11.55 2.91
C SER A 66 8.78 -12.45 3.02
N ASP A 67 9.60 -12.25 4.06
CA ASP A 67 10.77 -13.09 4.32
C ASP A 67 10.37 -14.52 4.67
N ASP A 68 9.33 -14.71 5.48
CA ASP A 68 8.79 -16.02 5.83
C ASP A 68 8.25 -16.78 4.60
N GLN A 69 7.45 -16.11 3.78
CA GLN A 69 6.92 -16.63 2.52
C GLN A 69 8.04 -17.02 1.55
N ALA A 70 9.08 -16.20 1.43
CA ALA A 70 10.24 -16.48 0.59
C ALA A 70 11.09 -17.64 1.12
N ALA A 71 11.31 -17.71 2.44
CA ALA A 71 12.12 -18.76 3.07
C ALA A 71 11.45 -20.14 2.99
N ASN A 72 10.13 -20.18 3.10
CA ASN A 72 9.34 -21.41 3.13
C ASN A 72 8.61 -21.69 1.81
N ASN A 73 8.81 -20.84 0.79
CA ASN A 73 8.28 -20.99 -0.57
C ASN A 73 6.75 -21.19 -0.64
N PHE A 74 6.00 -20.32 0.04
CA PHE A 74 4.53 -20.32 0.04
C PHE A 74 3.98 -18.90 -0.09
N MET A 75 2.69 -18.77 -0.42
CA MET A 75 1.97 -17.50 -0.39
C MET A 75 0.62 -17.73 0.30
N ASP A 76 0.47 -17.17 1.49
CA ASP A 76 -0.71 -17.25 2.34
C ASP A 76 -0.71 -16.07 3.32
N HIS A 77 -1.87 -15.68 3.84
CA HIS A 77 -1.96 -14.70 4.92
C HIS A 77 -1.44 -15.24 6.27
N THR A 78 -1.54 -16.56 6.45
CA THR A 78 -1.06 -17.29 7.62
C THR A 78 0.43 -17.54 7.49
N GLY A 79 1.21 -17.08 8.47
CA GLY A 79 2.65 -17.35 8.50
C GLY A 79 2.94 -18.84 8.71
N SER A 80 4.17 -19.27 8.40
CA SER A 80 4.63 -20.66 8.60
C SER A 80 4.55 -21.11 10.06
N ASN A 81 4.58 -20.16 10.99
CA ASN A 81 4.40 -20.36 12.42
C ASN A 81 2.92 -20.32 12.89
N GLY A 82 1.97 -20.21 11.97
CA GLY A 82 0.54 -20.09 12.26
C GLY A 82 0.06 -18.67 12.57
N SER A 83 0.93 -17.67 12.54
CA SER A 83 0.54 -16.28 12.85
C SER A 83 -0.40 -15.69 11.80
N THR A 84 -1.37 -14.92 12.27
CA THR A 84 -2.25 -14.08 11.45
C THR A 84 -1.62 -12.72 11.16
N PRO A 85 -2.11 -11.96 10.16
CA PRO A 85 -1.60 -10.62 9.87
C PRO A 85 -1.71 -9.67 11.07
N ALA A 86 -2.84 -9.71 11.79
CA ALA A 86 -3.07 -8.90 12.98
C ALA A 86 -2.07 -9.21 14.10
N GLU A 87 -1.75 -10.49 14.33
CA GLU A 87 -0.74 -10.89 15.32
C GLU A 87 0.65 -10.40 14.94
N ARG A 88 1.04 -10.47 13.66
CA ARG A 88 2.34 -9.94 13.20
C ARG A 88 2.40 -8.41 13.35
N VAL A 89 1.33 -7.70 13.03
CA VAL A 89 1.22 -6.25 13.21
C VAL A 89 1.30 -5.85 14.68
N SER A 90 0.59 -6.55 15.58
CA SER A 90 0.69 -6.33 17.02
C SER A 90 2.07 -6.70 17.58
N ALA A 91 2.70 -7.78 17.09
CA ALA A 91 4.05 -8.18 17.50
C ALA A 91 5.12 -7.16 17.06
N ALA A 92 4.91 -6.47 15.94
CA ALA A 92 5.72 -5.34 15.51
C ALA A 92 5.48 -4.06 16.33
N GLY A 93 4.55 -4.10 17.29
CA GLY A 93 4.26 -3.01 18.23
C GLY A 93 3.37 -1.91 17.67
N TYR A 94 2.65 -2.16 16.57
CA TYR A 94 1.68 -1.22 16.01
C TYR A 94 0.36 -1.34 16.77
N ASP A 95 -0.09 -0.24 17.36
CA ASP A 95 -1.38 -0.14 18.03
C ASP A 95 -2.48 0.19 17.01
N TRP A 96 -3.46 -0.69 16.84
CA TRP A 96 -4.42 -0.60 15.74
C TRP A 96 -5.89 -0.69 16.18
N ARG A 97 -6.74 0.03 15.45
CA ARG A 97 -8.21 -0.09 15.46
C ARG A 97 -8.75 -0.78 14.22
N GLY A 98 -7.95 -0.82 13.15
CA GLY A 98 -8.22 -1.57 11.93
C GLY A 98 -6.91 -2.00 11.27
N VAL A 99 -6.89 -3.21 10.73
CA VAL A 99 -5.74 -3.77 10.01
C VAL A 99 -6.23 -4.65 8.86
N ALA A 100 -5.52 -4.59 7.73
CA ALA A 100 -5.71 -5.51 6.60
C ALA A 100 -4.37 -5.84 5.94
N GLU A 101 -4.35 -6.95 5.21
CA GLU A 101 -3.16 -7.41 4.49
C GLU A 101 -3.50 -7.76 3.04
N ASN A 102 -2.60 -7.41 2.13
CA ASN A 102 -2.52 -8.03 0.81
C ASN A 102 -1.21 -8.80 0.70
N VAL A 103 -1.24 -10.00 0.14
CA VAL A 103 -0.06 -10.79 -0.21
C VAL A 103 -0.07 -11.12 -1.69
N ALA A 104 1.12 -11.29 -2.27
CA ALA A 104 1.26 -11.77 -3.64
C ALA A 104 2.63 -12.42 -3.85
N ALA A 105 2.72 -13.27 -4.86
CA ALA A 105 3.97 -13.91 -5.25
C ALA A 105 4.05 -14.10 -6.77
N GLY A 106 5.25 -13.89 -7.33
CA GLY A 106 5.55 -14.07 -8.75
C GLY A 106 5.61 -12.79 -9.59
N GLN A 107 5.02 -11.69 -9.12
CA GLN A 107 5.07 -10.40 -9.81
C GLN A 107 6.46 -9.78 -9.65
N VAL A 108 7.06 -9.33 -10.75
CA VAL A 108 8.49 -9.00 -10.76
C VAL A 108 8.78 -7.57 -10.33
N ASP A 109 7.76 -6.70 -10.28
CA ASP A 109 7.88 -5.30 -9.89
C ASP A 109 6.59 -4.76 -9.23
N VAL A 110 6.67 -3.53 -8.70
CA VAL A 110 5.55 -2.84 -8.06
C VAL A 110 4.36 -2.64 -9.02
N THR A 111 4.62 -2.43 -10.31
CA THR A 111 3.55 -2.20 -11.28
C THR A 111 2.71 -3.45 -11.46
N GLU A 112 3.36 -4.59 -11.69
CA GLU A 112 2.68 -5.86 -11.88
C GLU A 112 1.89 -6.30 -10.64
N VAL A 113 2.46 -6.12 -9.43
CA VAL A 113 1.77 -6.50 -8.20
C VAL A 113 0.59 -5.60 -7.87
N MET A 114 0.73 -4.28 -8.10
CA MET A 114 -0.39 -3.35 -7.93
C MET A 114 -1.50 -3.61 -8.95
N ASP A 115 -1.17 -3.87 -10.21
CA ASP A 115 -2.16 -4.21 -11.23
C ASP A 115 -2.88 -5.54 -10.86
N ALA A 116 -2.15 -6.53 -10.33
CA ALA A 116 -2.73 -7.79 -9.87
C ALA A 116 -3.68 -7.60 -8.67
N TRP A 117 -3.26 -6.84 -7.65
CA TRP A 117 -4.11 -6.55 -6.49
C TRP A 117 -5.33 -5.72 -6.88
N MET A 118 -5.15 -4.69 -7.72
CA MET A 118 -6.29 -3.88 -8.16
C MET A 118 -7.25 -4.67 -9.03
N ASN A 119 -6.85 -5.75 -9.70
CA ASN A 119 -7.78 -6.64 -10.44
C ASN A 119 -8.46 -7.71 -9.57
N SER A 120 -8.12 -7.81 -8.28
CA SER A 120 -8.77 -8.70 -7.31
C SER A 120 -9.69 -7.92 -6.39
N GLU A 121 -10.97 -8.30 -6.30
CA GLU A 121 -11.96 -7.58 -5.48
C GLU A 121 -11.53 -7.47 -4.02
N GLY A 122 -11.06 -8.56 -3.40
CA GLY A 122 -10.62 -8.57 -2.00
C GLY A 122 -9.40 -7.69 -1.75
N HIS A 123 -8.39 -7.78 -2.62
CA HIS A 123 -7.17 -6.97 -2.47
C HIS A 123 -7.42 -5.47 -2.74
N ARG A 124 -8.24 -5.17 -3.74
CA ARG A 124 -8.72 -3.81 -4.04
C ARG A 124 -9.48 -3.23 -2.85
N HIS A 125 -10.35 -4.03 -2.20
CA HIS A 125 -11.08 -3.58 -1.02
C HIS A 125 -10.15 -3.12 0.09
N ASN A 126 -9.04 -3.83 0.33
CA ASN A 126 -8.04 -3.44 1.33
C ASN A 126 -7.33 -2.13 0.96
N ILE A 127 -6.89 -1.98 -0.31
CA ILE A 127 -6.21 -0.77 -0.82
C ILE A 127 -7.11 0.47 -0.66
N LEU A 128 -8.41 0.32 -0.88
CA LEU A 128 -9.41 1.39 -0.81
C LEU A 128 -10.10 1.49 0.56
N GLY A 129 -9.66 0.73 1.56
CA GLY A 129 -10.26 0.70 2.89
C GLY A 129 -10.01 1.98 3.71
N ASP A 130 -10.72 2.08 4.84
CA ASP A 130 -10.58 3.18 5.81
C ASP A 130 -9.33 3.02 6.67
N TYR A 131 -8.17 3.25 6.06
CA TYR A 131 -6.86 3.21 6.68
C TYR A 131 -6.16 4.56 6.52
N THR A 132 -5.17 4.81 7.38
CA THR A 132 -4.36 6.03 7.37
C THR A 132 -2.87 5.75 7.11
N MET A 133 -2.42 4.52 7.33
CA MET A 133 -1.04 4.11 7.21
C MET A 133 -0.87 2.82 6.39
N LEU A 134 0.30 2.70 5.78
CA LEU A 134 0.76 1.57 4.98
C LEU A 134 2.13 1.12 5.47
N GLY A 135 2.33 -0.19 5.56
CA GLY A 135 3.64 -0.82 5.50
C GLY A 135 3.68 -1.74 4.30
N SER A 136 4.76 -1.75 3.54
CA SER A 136 4.92 -2.67 2.42
C SER A 136 6.28 -3.33 2.43
N ALA A 137 6.34 -4.55 1.88
CA ALA A 137 7.51 -5.39 1.89
C ALA A 137 7.70 -6.16 0.58
N TYR A 138 8.97 -6.43 0.27
CA TYR A 138 9.41 -7.29 -0.81
C TYR A 138 10.48 -8.26 -0.30
N ALA A 139 10.41 -9.51 -0.75
CA ALA A 139 11.47 -10.50 -0.56
C ALA A 139 11.74 -11.27 -1.86
N TYR A 140 13.01 -11.63 -2.06
CA TYR A 140 13.44 -12.42 -3.21
C TYR A 140 14.17 -13.69 -2.79
N THR A 141 13.85 -14.81 -3.45
CA THR A 141 14.62 -16.06 -3.34
C THR A 141 14.87 -16.65 -4.72
N SER A 142 16.14 -16.97 -5.02
CA SER A 142 16.50 -17.58 -6.32
C SER A 142 15.99 -19.02 -6.47
N ASN A 143 15.71 -19.69 -5.34
CA ASN A 143 15.41 -21.12 -5.29
C ASN A 143 13.92 -21.41 -5.09
N GLY A 144 13.12 -20.37 -4.83
CA GLY A 144 11.67 -20.50 -4.68
C GLY A 144 10.93 -20.60 -6.02
N LEU A 145 9.76 -21.22 -5.99
CA LEU A 145 8.83 -21.35 -7.14
C LEU A 145 8.42 -19.98 -7.67
N TYR A 146 8.04 -19.07 -6.77
CA TYR A 146 7.53 -17.74 -7.14
C TYR A 146 8.62 -16.69 -7.27
N LYS A 147 9.76 -16.89 -6.61
CA LYS A 147 10.94 -16.01 -6.52
C LYS A 147 10.72 -14.63 -5.91
N HIS A 148 9.63 -13.94 -6.25
CA HIS A 148 9.25 -12.62 -5.79
C HIS A 148 8.06 -12.74 -4.84
N PHE A 149 8.17 -12.14 -3.65
CA PHE A 149 7.13 -12.18 -2.61
C PHE A 149 6.85 -10.77 -2.11
N TRP A 150 5.57 -10.44 -1.96
CA TRP A 150 5.08 -9.10 -1.65
C TRP A 150 4.06 -9.15 -0.53
N THR A 151 4.13 -8.17 0.36
CA THR A 151 3.15 -7.96 1.43
C THR A 151 2.83 -6.47 1.57
N GLN A 152 1.56 -6.13 1.70
CA GLN A 152 1.10 -4.81 2.16
C GLN A 152 0.30 -5.01 3.44
N ASN A 153 0.64 -4.25 4.48
CA ASN A 153 -0.15 -4.12 5.70
C ASN A 153 -0.72 -2.71 5.79
N PHE A 154 -2.04 -2.62 5.88
CA PHE A 154 -2.76 -1.38 6.06
C PHE A 154 -3.15 -1.22 7.53
N GLY A 155 -3.04 0.00 8.05
CA GLY A 155 -3.34 0.28 9.45
C GLY A 155 -4.18 1.54 9.63
N GLN A 156 -5.11 1.46 10.57
CA GLN A 156 -5.81 2.59 11.16
C GLN A 156 -5.49 2.60 12.65
N SER A 157 -5.17 3.76 13.20
CA SER A 157 -4.81 3.95 14.61
C SER A 157 -5.15 5.35 15.09
N ASP A 158 -5.39 5.49 16.39
CA ASP A 158 -5.58 6.78 17.07
C ASP A 158 -4.27 7.28 17.72
N THR A 159 -3.23 6.43 17.80
CA THR A 159 -1.98 6.69 18.55
C THR A 159 -0.72 6.61 17.68
N GLU A 160 -0.79 5.95 16.53
CA GLU A 160 0.34 5.79 15.61
C GLU A 160 0.46 6.97 14.64
N LEU A 161 1.67 7.21 14.17
CA LEU A 161 2.00 8.31 13.26
C LEU A 161 2.73 7.79 12.02
N CYS A 162 2.69 8.61 10.97
CA CYS A 162 3.49 8.42 9.78
C CYS A 162 4.99 8.54 10.09
N ASP A 163 5.80 7.63 9.56
CA ASP A 163 7.24 7.80 9.51
C ASP A 163 7.62 8.93 8.55
N GLY A 164 8.67 9.68 8.89
CA GLY A 164 9.11 10.85 8.12
C GLY A 164 8.42 12.16 8.50
N MET A 165 7.39 12.11 9.36
CA MET A 165 6.99 13.28 10.16
C MET A 165 7.91 13.36 11.38
N THR A 166 9.21 13.60 11.17
CA THR A 166 10.05 14.07 12.28
C THR A 166 9.36 15.29 12.86
N ALA A 167 8.96 15.16 14.12
CA ALA A 167 8.42 16.21 14.93
C ALA A 167 9.42 17.37 15.03
N THR A 168 9.44 18.24 14.02
CA THR A 168 9.75 19.66 14.21
C THR A 168 8.53 20.34 14.81
N THR A 169 7.99 19.77 15.90
CA THR A 169 7.28 20.54 16.90
C THR A 169 8.29 20.80 18.00
N THR A 170 9.30 21.59 17.66
CA THR A 170 9.98 22.43 18.64
C THR A 170 8.90 23.31 19.24
N ARG A 171 8.39 22.88 20.40
CA ARG A 171 7.88 23.70 21.49
C ARG A 171 7.57 25.14 21.05
N ILE A 172 6.34 25.41 20.60
CA ILE A 172 5.81 26.78 20.70
C ILE A 172 5.71 27.03 22.21
N PRO A 173 6.51 27.94 22.81
CA PRO A 173 6.21 28.35 24.17
C PRO A 173 4.85 29.03 24.13
N SER A 174 3.94 28.61 25.02
CA SER A 174 2.72 29.34 25.31
C SER A 174 3.08 30.80 25.64
N ILE A 175 2.92 31.70 24.67
CA ILE A 175 2.95 33.14 24.93
C ILE A 175 1.49 33.57 25.03
N THR A 176 1.14 33.89 26.26
CA THR A 176 -0.09 34.45 26.76
C THR A 176 -0.60 35.58 25.87
N SER A 177 -1.90 35.55 25.56
CA SER A 177 -2.64 36.64 24.96
C SER A 177 -2.35 37.96 25.70
N PRO A 178 -2.00 39.06 25.01
CA PRO A 178 -2.03 40.37 25.63
C PRO A 178 -3.49 40.81 25.77
N THR A 179 -3.91 40.98 27.02
CA THR A 179 -5.08 41.76 27.44
C THR A 179 -5.07 43.12 26.76
N THR A 180 -6.02 43.39 25.88
CA THR A 180 -6.40 44.74 25.47
C THR A 180 -7.59 45.18 26.32
N THR A 181 -7.35 46.13 27.22
CA THR A 181 -8.40 46.86 27.93
C THR A 181 -8.92 47.98 27.03
N ASP A 182 -10.17 47.79 26.60
CA ASP A 182 -11.30 48.74 26.54
C ASP A 182 -11.17 50.09 25.80
N GLN A 183 -12.03 50.29 24.78
CA GLN A 183 -12.84 51.50 24.62
C GLN A 183 -14.14 51.18 23.85
N ASP A 184 -15.24 51.11 24.59
CA ASP A 184 -16.57 51.68 24.30
C ASP A 184 -16.96 51.97 22.84
N LEU A 185 -17.94 51.22 22.31
CA LEU A 185 -19.10 51.82 21.63
C LEU A 185 -20.36 50.96 21.81
N ASN A 186 -21.29 51.57 22.53
CA ASN A 186 -22.67 51.25 22.85
C ASN A 186 -23.54 50.79 21.64
N ALA A 187 -24.17 49.61 21.72
CA ALA A 187 -25.37 49.29 20.95
C ALA A 187 -26.23 48.20 21.63
N THR A 188 -27.47 48.56 21.92
CA THR A 188 -28.50 47.82 22.65
C THR A 188 -29.38 46.94 21.73
N ILE A 189 -29.98 45.87 22.29
CA ILE A 189 -31.24 45.13 21.91
C ILE A 189 -31.06 43.86 21.01
N PRO A 190 -31.81 42.73 21.21
CA PRO A 190 -32.02 41.89 22.39
C PRO A 190 -31.78 40.37 22.11
N GLN A 191 -31.84 39.55 23.17
CA GLN A 191 -31.74 38.09 23.09
C GLN A 191 -32.91 37.42 22.34
N ARG A 192 -32.58 36.41 21.52
CA ARG A 192 -33.53 35.39 21.06
C ARG A 192 -33.11 34.02 21.57
N ASN A 193 -33.80 33.57 22.62
CA ASN A 193 -33.89 32.17 23.00
C ASN A 193 -34.43 31.34 21.83
N LYS A 194 -33.75 30.24 21.49
CA LYS A 194 -34.35 29.16 20.72
C LYS A 194 -33.92 27.80 21.27
N THR A 195 -34.76 27.30 22.17
CA THR A 195 -34.94 25.90 22.52
C THR A 195 -35.53 25.15 21.31
N MET A 196 -35.00 23.98 20.96
CA MET A 196 -35.68 22.77 20.44
C MET A 196 -34.62 21.85 19.79
N SER A 197 -34.29 20.72 20.43
CA SER A 197 -34.95 19.40 20.34
C SER A 197 -34.39 18.53 19.21
N ALA A 198 -33.66 17.51 19.63
CA ALA A 198 -33.27 16.35 18.85
C ALA A 198 -34.48 15.44 18.56
N PRO A 199 -34.44 14.65 17.47
CA PRO A 199 -35.17 13.39 17.42
C PRO A 199 -34.23 12.18 17.50
N ASN A 200 -34.68 11.23 18.30
CA ASN A 200 -34.08 9.96 18.63
C ASN A 200 -34.51 8.87 17.61
N ARG A 201 -33.63 7.88 17.44
CA ARG A 201 -33.92 6.43 17.26
C ARG A 201 -34.02 5.90 15.82
N ARG A 202 -33.14 4.93 15.47
CA ARG A 202 -33.38 3.48 15.55
C ARG A 202 -32.18 2.67 14.98
N GLU A 203 -31.66 1.75 15.79
CA GLU A 203 -30.87 0.59 15.35
C GLU A 203 -31.71 -0.38 14.50
N PRO A 204 -31.05 -1.32 13.81
CA PRO A 204 -31.24 -2.72 14.22
C PRO A 204 -29.95 -3.53 14.35
N ARG A 205 -30.03 -4.53 15.25
CA ARG A 205 -29.05 -5.57 15.55
C ARG A 205 -29.09 -6.74 14.55
N GLY A 206 -27.97 -7.45 14.46
CA GLY A 206 -27.80 -8.82 13.92
C GLY A 206 -26.45 -8.93 13.21
N PHE A 207 -25.35 -9.37 13.82
CA PHE A 207 -24.99 -10.71 14.29
C PHE A 207 -25.15 -11.81 13.23
N PHE A 208 -24.08 -12.10 12.48
CA PHE A 208 -23.61 -13.43 12.09
C PHE A 208 -22.13 -13.36 11.67
N PRO A 209 -21.23 -14.16 12.25
CA PRO A 209 -19.87 -14.34 11.75
C PRO A 209 -19.87 -15.44 10.67
N PHE A 210 -19.42 -15.13 9.46
CA PHE A 210 -19.06 -16.17 8.50
C PHE A 210 -17.59 -16.53 8.69
N SER A 211 -17.39 -17.64 9.40
CA SER A 211 -16.17 -18.43 9.37
C SER A 211 -16.03 -19.04 7.97
N CYS A 212 -14.99 -18.67 7.23
CA CYS A 212 -14.50 -19.49 6.13
C CYS A 212 -13.51 -20.51 6.71
N SER A 213 -14.04 -21.57 7.32
CA SER A 213 -13.34 -22.83 7.44
C SER A 213 -13.85 -23.73 6.32
N ASN A 214 -13.05 -23.92 5.27
CA ASN A 214 -13.22 -25.05 4.39
C ASN A 214 -11.89 -25.77 4.21
N THR A 215 -11.74 -26.81 5.00
CA THR A 215 -10.88 -27.95 4.74
C THR A 215 -11.23 -28.54 3.37
N SER A 216 -10.29 -28.49 2.42
CA SER A 216 -10.25 -29.50 1.37
C SER A 216 -8.79 -29.87 1.08
N ARG A 217 -8.52 -31.16 1.24
CA ARG A 217 -7.27 -31.85 0.91
C ARG A 217 -6.83 -31.58 -0.54
N PRO A 218 -5.53 -31.71 -0.84
CA PRO A 218 -5.00 -31.48 -2.19
C PRO A 218 -5.46 -32.58 -3.16
N PRO A 219 -5.78 -32.24 -4.43
CA PRO A 219 -5.75 -33.25 -5.48
C PRO A 219 -4.29 -33.63 -5.75
N SER A 220 -4.07 -34.93 -5.66
CA SER A 220 -2.89 -35.70 -6.02
C SER A 220 -2.23 -35.26 -7.33
N LEU A 221 -0.89 -35.36 -7.34
CA LEU A 221 -0.05 -35.39 -8.54
C LEU A 221 -0.74 -36.12 -9.68
N HIS A 222 -0.88 -35.48 -10.84
CA HIS A 222 -0.55 -36.00 -12.18
C HIS A 222 -0.78 -34.90 -13.22
N LEU A 223 0.25 -34.68 -14.06
CA LEU A 223 0.24 -33.98 -15.35
C LEU A 223 -0.06 -32.47 -15.36
N ALA A 224 1.02 -31.68 -15.28
CA ALA A 224 1.15 -30.43 -16.05
C ALA A 224 2.57 -30.36 -16.63
N ILE A 225 2.83 -31.22 -17.63
CA ILE A 225 3.94 -31.09 -18.57
C ILE A 225 3.30 -30.88 -19.94
N VAL A 226 3.93 -30.05 -20.78
CA VAL A 226 3.59 -29.65 -22.17
C VAL A 226 2.60 -28.47 -22.20
N MET A 227 3.02 -27.24 -22.51
CA MET A 227 3.36 -26.79 -23.88
C MET A 227 4.47 -25.72 -23.88
N ILE A 228 5.71 -26.13 -24.17
CA ILE A 228 6.69 -25.30 -24.87
C ILE A 228 7.05 -26.09 -26.12
N THR A 229 6.56 -25.68 -27.29
CA THR A 229 7.22 -25.99 -28.57
C THR A 229 6.64 -25.14 -29.71
N LEU A 230 7.54 -24.35 -30.31
CA LEU A 230 7.78 -24.23 -31.75
C LEU A 230 6.72 -23.56 -32.64
N VAL A 231 7.01 -22.32 -33.06
CA VAL A 231 6.67 -21.83 -34.41
C VAL A 231 7.93 -21.27 -35.04
N LEU A 232 8.53 -22.08 -35.92
CA LEU A 232 9.49 -21.67 -36.95
C LEU A 232 8.97 -22.25 -38.27
N LEU A 233 9.06 -21.42 -39.32
CA LEU A 233 8.73 -21.62 -40.74
C LEU A 233 7.25 -21.58 -41.17
N SER A 234 6.90 -20.47 -41.84
CA SER A 234 6.53 -20.49 -43.27
C SER A 234 6.63 -19.09 -43.88
N MET A 235 7.40 -19.01 -44.98
CA MET A 235 7.66 -17.90 -45.93
C MET A 235 8.72 -16.86 -45.53
#